data_AF-A0A357TPJ6-F1
#
_entry.id   AF-A0A357TPJ6-F1
#
_cell.length_a   1.000
_cell.length_b   1.000
_cell.length_c   1.000
_cell.angle_alpha   90.00
_cell.angle_beta   90.00
_cell.angle_gamma   90.00
#
_symmetry.space_group_name_H-M   'P 1'
#
loop_
_entity.id
_entity.type
_entity.pdbx_description
1 polymer ?
#
loop_
_entity_poly.entity_id
_entity_poly.type
_entity_poly.pdbx_seq_one_letter_code
_entity_poly.pdbx_strand_id
1 'polypeptide(L)'
;DTFGGIQVYVPQDMDYGGSHLSQGYQTMDGAAAEFFLRTRHIYADSDLGRLRMQRYFYAALFARMRSMTVWDIAKLLPVITSQMETDLSATELVSVAVSMLKISSSNIMFCQAPVYMGQAISYNGNSTVVVARQETADLLNEHFRENTGPVDASQLNIAGDDGLFDLSGLTASDPSVQFMGTLNEEISDAQQTNNIDGSATTDVYDTATPAPDDSTDGDSTDGDSTPSE
;
A
#
# COMPACT_ATOMS: atom_id res chain seq x y z
N ASP A 1 8.95 10.46 -9.14
CA ASP A 1 10.00 11.50 -9.08
C ASP A 1 9.74 12.60 -8.07
N THR A 2 8.55 13.22 -8.06
CA THR A 2 8.23 14.34 -7.15
C THR A 2 8.43 14.04 -5.66
N PHE A 3 8.36 12.76 -5.27
CA PHE A 3 8.62 12.27 -3.92
C PHE A 3 10.12 12.27 -3.53
N GLY A 4 11.04 12.61 -4.44
CA GLY A 4 12.49 12.52 -4.23
C GLY A 4 13.06 11.10 -4.32
N GLY A 5 12.33 10.20 -4.97
CA GLY A 5 12.59 8.76 -4.96
C GLY A 5 11.94 8.07 -3.76
N ILE A 6 11.68 6.77 -3.89
CA ILE A 6 11.10 5.92 -2.85
C ILE A 6 12.10 4.79 -2.56
N GLN A 7 12.48 4.62 -1.30
CA GLN A 7 13.39 3.54 -0.91
C GLN A 7 12.61 2.23 -0.71
N VAL A 8 12.81 1.27 -1.60
CA VAL A 8 12.07 0.00 -1.64
C VAL A 8 13.06 -1.15 -1.48
N TYR A 9 12.69 -2.17 -0.70
CA TYR A 9 13.43 -3.42 -0.63
C TYR A 9 13.13 -4.30 -1.85
N VAL A 10 14.18 -4.68 -2.56
CA VAL A 10 14.14 -5.59 -3.71
C VAL A 10 14.56 -6.99 -3.24
N PRO A 11 13.68 -8.01 -3.30
CA PRO A 11 13.94 -9.32 -2.70
C PRO A 11 14.94 -10.18 -3.49
N GLN A 12 15.19 -9.87 -4.76
CA GLN A 12 16.13 -10.56 -5.64
C GLN A 12 16.51 -9.65 -6.81
N ASP A 13 17.64 -9.91 -7.46
CA ASP A 13 18.01 -9.20 -8.68
C ASP A 13 16.91 -9.30 -9.75
N MET A 14 16.61 -8.17 -10.40
CA MET A 14 15.58 -8.06 -11.43
C MET A 14 16.18 -7.52 -12.72
N ASP A 15 16.26 -8.36 -13.75
CA ASP A 15 16.72 -8.00 -15.10
C ASP A 15 15.65 -8.30 -16.14
N TYR A 16 15.10 -7.27 -16.77
CA TYR A 16 14.16 -7.47 -17.87
C TYR A 16 14.09 -6.24 -18.79
N GLY A 17 14.11 -6.48 -20.12
CA GLY A 17 13.95 -5.42 -21.12
C GLY A 17 15.00 -4.31 -21.06
N GLY A 18 16.20 -4.59 -20.55
CA GLY A 18 17.28 -3.59 -20.37
C GLY A 18 17.18 -2.76 -19.09
N SER A 19 16.17 -3.00 -18.24
CA SER A 19 16.09 -2.43 -16.89
C SER A 19 16.67 -3.41 -15.87
N HIS A 20 17.35 -2.88 -14.86
CA HIS A 20 18.01 -3.64 -13.80
C HIS A 20 17.69 -3.04 -12.42
N LEU A 21 17.36 -3.89 -11.45
CA LEU A 21 17.34 -3.56 -10.02
C LEU A 21 18.10 -4.64 -9.27
N SER A 22 19.07 -4.26 -8.44
CA SER A 22 19.79 -5.22 -7.60
C SER A 22 19.00 -5.53 -6.35
N GLN A 23 19.14 -6.76 -5.83
CA GLN A 23 18.64 -7.16 -4.53
C GLN A 23 19.12 -6.21 -3.42
N GLY A 24 18.27 -5.98 -2.42
CA GLY A 24 18.52 -5.05 -1.31
C GLY A 24 17.72 -3.76 -1.43
N TYR A 25 18.06 -2.75 -0.63
CA TYR A 25 17.39 -1.46 -0.69
C TYR A 25 17.80 -0.67 -1.94
N GLN A 26 16.80 -0.24 -2.71
CA GLN A 26 16.98 0.61 -3.89
C GLN A 26 16.14 1.88 -3.75
N THR A 27 16.74 3.03 -4.03
CA THR A 27 15.99 4.28 -4.17
C THR A 27 15.44 4.36 -5.58
N MET A 28 14.14 4.13 -5.72
CA MET A 28 13.47 4.07 -7.01
C MET A 28 12.93 5.44 -7.42
N ASP A 29 13.30 5.88 -8.62
CA ASP A 29 12.58 6.92 -9.36
C ASP A 29 11.31 6.33 -10.01
N GLY A 30 10.58 7.12 -10.79
CA GLY A 30 9.33 6.70 -11.43
C GLY A 30 9.53 5.54 -12.41
N ALA A 31 10.63 5.54 -13.17
CA ALA A 31 10.92 4.48 -14.14
C ALA A 31 11.29 3.17 -13.43
N ALA A 32 12.12 3.24 -12.40
CA ALA A 32 12.48 2.09 -11.56
C ALA A 32 11.26 1.52 -10.82
N ALA A 33 10.39 2.38 -10.28
CA ALA A 33 9.15 1.96 -9.62
C ALA A 33 8.17 1.31 -10.60
N GLU A 34 8.01 1.87 -11.81
CA GLU A 34 7.21 1.26 -12.86
C GLU A 34 7.76 -0.13 -13.23
N PHE A 35 9.07 -0.24 -13.43
CA PHE A 35 9.73 -1.50 -13.74
C PHE A 35 9.50 -2.55 -12.64
N PHE A 36 9.67 -2.16 -11.38
CA PHE A 36 9.45 -3.00 -10.21
C PHE A 36 8.00 -3.54 -10.13
N LEU A 37 7.01 -2.67 -10.37
CA LEU A 37 5.59 -3.01 -10.25
C LEU A 37 5.03 -3.79 -11.45
N ARG A 38 5.59 -3.59 -12.65
CA ARG A 38 5.07 -4.18 -13.90
C ARG A 38 5.71 -5.51 -14.26
N THR A 39 6.88 -5.81 -13.72
CA THR A 39 7.63 -6.99 -14.16
C THR A 39 6.99 -8.29 -13.66
N ARG A 40 6.64 -9.17 -14.61
CA ARG A 40 6.00 -10.48 -14.35
C ARG A 40 6.91 -11.67 -14.63
N HIS A 41 7.88 -11.51 -15.52
CA HIS A 41 8.64 -12.63 -16.10
C HIS A 41 9.74 -13.22 -15.20
N ILE A 42 10.02 -12.57 -14.07
CA ILE A 42 11.14 -12.94 -13.19
C ILE A 42 10.66 -13.87 -12.04
N TYR A 43 9.35 -14.07 -11.88
CA TYR A 43 8.80 -14.87 -10.77
C TYR A 43 8.26 -16.21 -11.25
N ALA A 44 8.66 -17.29 -10.56
CA ALA A 44 8.13 -18.63 -10.78
C ALA A 44 6.60 -18.70 -10.53
N ASP A 45 6.10 -17.86 -9.61
CA ASP A 45 4.69 -17.82 -9.20
C ASP A 45 3.88 -16.68 -9.87
N SER A 46 4.42 -16.05 -10.93
CA SER A 46 3.86 -14.95 -11.75
C SER A 46 3.03 -13.90 -11.01
N ASP A 47 1.78 -14.22 -10.65
CA ASP A 47 0.84 -13.31 -10.00
C ASP A 47 1.04 -13.18 -8.48
N LEU A 48 1.44 -14.25 -7.79
CA LEU A 48 1.72 -14.21 -6.34
C LEU A 48 3.02 -13.43 -6.06
N GLY A 49 4.03 -13.64 -6.90
CA GLY A 49 5.28 -12.87 -6.88
C GLY A 49 5.04 -11.38 -7.10
N ARG A 50 4.21 -11.01 -8.09
CA ARG A 50 3.83 -9.61 -8.35
C ARG A 50 3.16 -8.97 -7.14
N LEU A 51 2.29 -9.70 -6.46
CA LEU A 51 1.54 -9.16 -5.33
C LEU A 51 2.48 -8.86 -4.15
N ARG A 52 3.47 -9.71 -3.90
CA ARG A 52 4.55 -9.43 -2.92
C ARG A 52 5.33 -8.15 -3.28
N MET A 53 5.63 -7.90 -4.56
CA MET A 53 6.32 -6.67 -4.97
C MET A 53 5.47 -5.42 -4.74
N GLN A 54 4.19 -5.48 -5.11
CA GLN A 54 3.28 -4.36 -4.87
C GLN A 54 3.21 -4.01 -3.38
N ARG A 55 3.23 -5.02 -2.50
CA ARG A 55 3.28 -4.82 -1.04
C ARG A 55 4.55 -4.12 -0.59
N TYR A 56 5.73 -4.55 -1.05
CA TYR A 56 7.00 -3.88 -0.74
C TYR A 56 7.01 -2.43 -1.19
N PHE A 57 6.45 -2.15 -2.38
CA PHE A 57 6.30 -0.79 -2.87
C PHE A 57 5.34 0.04 -2.01
N TYR A 58 4.16 -0.49 -1.66
CA TYR A 58 3.19 0.25 -0.84
C TYR A 58 3.71 0.50 0.58
N ALA A 59 4.44 -0.44 1.17
CA ALA A 59 5.10 -0.23 2.45
C ALA A 59 6.14 0.91 2.38
N ALA A 60 6.92 0.94 1.30
CA ALA A 60 7.87 2.01 1.02
C ALA A 60 7.24 3.36 0.73
N LEU A 61 6.15 3.38 -0.03
CA LEU A 61 5.37 4.59 -0.26
C LEU A 61 4.81 5.12 1.06
N PHE A 62 4.27 4.24 1.91
CA PHE A 62 3.71 4.63 3.20
C PHE A 62 4.79 5.16 4.15
N ALA A 63 5.93 4.48 4.29
CA ALA A 63 7.07 4.98 5.04
C ALA A 63 7.55 6.33 4.53
N ARG A 64 7.63 6.49 3.20
CA ARG A 64 7.99 7.77 2.58
C ARG A 64 6.98 8.87 2.91
N MET A 65 5.68 8.58 2.84
CA MET A 65 4.63 9.51 3.24
C MET A 65 4.73 9.90 4.72
N ARG A 66 5.03 8.95 5.61
CA ARG A 66 5.25 9.24 7.04
C ARG A 66 6.42 10.18 7.27
N SER A 67 7.50 10.01 6.52
CA SER A 67 8.70 10.85 6.64
C SER A 67 8.51 12.29 6.13
N MET A 68 7.38 12.60 5.49
CA MET A 68 7.15 13.92 4.91
C MET A 68 6.81 14.96 5.96
N THR A 69 7.36 16.15 5.77
CA THR A 69 6.92 17.33 6.50
C THR A 69 5.61 17.86 5.91
N VAL A 70 4.90 18.71 6.66
CA VAL A 70 3.72 19.45 6.15
C VAL A 70 4.07 20.24 4.88
N TRP A 71 5.31 20.75 4.78
CA TRP A 71 5.81 21.44 3.60
C TRP A 71 5.97 20.52 2.39
N ASP A 72 6.41 19.28 2.58
CA ASP A 72 6.52 18.30 1.49
C ASP A 72 5.12 17.93 0.98
N ILE A 73 4.15 17.75 1.88
CA ILE A 73 2.74 17.52 1.53
C ILE A 73 2.19 18.69 0.71
N ALA A 74 2.43 19.93 1.14
CA ALA A 74 1.98 21.13 0.43
C ALA A 74 2.57 21.24 -0.99
N LYS A 75 3.84 20.82 -1.19
CA LYS A 75 4.48 20.79 -2.51
C LYS A 75 3.93 19.68 -3.41
N LEU A 76 3.51 18.56 -2.84
CA LEU A 76 2.98 17.42 -3.58
C LEU A 76 1.52 17.61 -3.99
N LEU A 77 0.74 18.34 -3.20
CA LEU A 77 -0.70 18.49 -3.40
C LEU A 77 -1.07 18.95 -4.82
N PRO A 78 -0.45 19.98 -5.44
CA PRO A 78 -0.76 20.39 -6.81
C PRO A 78 -0.47 19.31 -7.86
N VAL A 79 0.58 18.52 -7.65
CA VAL A 79 0.95 17.42 -8.55
C VAL A 79 -0.05 16.29 -8.42
N ILE A 80 -0.42 15.91 -7.19
CA ILE A 80 -1.44 14.89 -6.94
C ILE A 80 -2.76 15.30 -7.60
N THR A 81 -3.26 16.51 -7.35
CA THR A 81 -4.54 16.98 -7.90
C THR A 81 -4.54 17.15 -9.42
N SER A 82 -3.38 17.27 -10.07
CA SER A 82 -3.29 17.37 -11.53
C SER A 82 -3.06 16.03 -12.23
N GLN A 83 -2.59 15.01 -11.51
CA GLN A 83 -2.31 13.67 -12.03
C GLN A 83 -3.32 12.61 -11.56
N MET A 84 -4.16 12.94 -10.57
CA MET A 84 -5.15 12.05 -9.99
C MET A 84 -6.56 12.60 -10.23
N GLU A 85 -7.41 11.76 -10.81
CA GLU A 85 -8.83 12.02 -10.88
C GLU A 85 -9.50 11.49 -9.60
N THR A 86 -10.17 12.36 -8.86
CA THR A 86 -10.83 12.04 -7.58
C THR A 86 -12.03 12.95 -7.34
N ASP A 87 -13.02 12.44 -6.62
CA ASP A 87 -14.18 13.19 -6.09
C ASP A 87 -13.89 13.85 -4.74
N LEU A 88 -12.73 13.54 -4.12
CA LEU A 88 -12.28 14.18 -2.88
C LEU A 88 -11.80 15.61 -3.14
N SER A 89 -12.28 16.54 -2.33
CA SER A 89 -11.75 17.89 -2.27
C SER A 89 -10.30 17.91 -1.77
N ALA A 90 -9.58 19.00 -2.03
CA ALA A 90 -8.23 19.19 -1.50
C ALA A 90 -8.16 19.07 0.03
N THR A 91 -9.19 19.54 0.75
CA THR A 91 -9.28 19.42 2.22
C THR A 91 -9.47 17.96 2.66
N GLU A 92 -10.30 17.19 1.95
CA GLU A 92 -10.48 15.76 2.24
C GLU A 92 -9.20 14.97 1.96
N LEU A 93 -8.47 15.28 0.89
CA LEU A 93 -7.16 14.68 0.61
C LEU A 93 -6.15 14.95 1.74
N VAL A 94 -6.11 16.18 2.25
CA VAL A 94 -5.26 16.52 3.41
C VAL A 94 -5.71 15.74 4.66
N SER A 95 -7.01 15.64 4.91
CA SER A 95 -7.56 14.87 6.04
C SER A 95 -7.20 13.38 5.96
N VAL A 96 -7.29 12.79 4.76
CA VAL A 96 -6.85 11.41 4.49
C VAL A 96 -5.36 11.27 4.76
N ALA A 97 -4.53 12.17 4.25
CA ALA A 97 -3.08 12.14 4.48
C ALA A 97 -2.73 12.21 5.98
N VAL A 98 -3.32 13.16 6.72
CA VAL A 98 -3.11 13.30 8.17
C VAL A 98 -3.60 12.08 8.95
N SER A 99 -4.73 11.48 8.54
CA SER A 99 -5.26 10.26 9.17
C SER A 99 -4.31 9.09 8.94
N MET A 100 -3.78 8.94 7.72
CA MET A 100 -2.80 7.91 7.39
C MET A 100 -1.51 8.05 8.21
N LEU A 101 -1.03 9.27 8.48
CA LEU A 101 0.12 9.50 9.37
C LEU A 101 -0.10 8.98 10.81
N LYS A 102 -1.36 8.94 11.27
CA LYS A 102 -1.71 8.48 12.62
C LYS A 102 -1.89 6.96 12.73
N ILE A 103 -2.04 6.24 11.63
CA ILE A 103 -2.23 4.79 11.62
C ILE A 103 -0.88 4.09 11.82
N SER A 104 -0.82 3.11 12.73
CA SER A 104 0.36 2.25 12.90
C SER A 104 0.54 1.32 11.70
N SER A 105 1.78 1.04 11.31
CA SER A 105 2.09 0.03 10.28
C SER A 105 1.48 -1.34 10.61
N SER A 106 1.48 -1.73 11.89
CA SER A 106 0.84 -2.95 12.39
C SER A 106 -0.67 -3.04 12.09
N ASN A 107 -1.32 -1.90 11.86
CA ASN A 107 -2.77 -1.81 11.63
C ASN A 107 -3.11 -1.63 10.15
N ILE A 108 -2.12 -1.72 9.25
CA ILE A 108 -2.33 -1.65 7.81
C ILE A 108 -2.31 -3.05 7.25
N MET A 109 -3.43 -3.45 6.68
CA MET A 109 -3.65 -4.77 6.11
C MET A 109 -3.64 -4.68 4.59
N PHE A 110 -2.98 -5.66 3.96
CA PHE A 110 -3.06 -5.93 2.53
C PHE A 110 -3.74 -7.27 2.31
N CYS A 111 -4.77 -7.30 1.47
CA CYS A 111 -5.45 -8.52 1.06
C CYS A 111 -5.87 -8.42 -0.41
N GLN A 112 -6.17 -9.56 -1.01
CA GLN A 112 -6.74 -9.67 -2.35
C GLN A 112 -8.17 -10.21 -2.23
N ALA A 113 -9.06 -9.74 -3.09
CA ALA A 113 -10.35 -10.37 -3.26
C ALA A 113 -10.14 -11.82 -3.75
N PRO A 114 -10.65 -12.85 -3.04
CA PRO A 114 -10.53 -14.23 -3.48
C PRO A 114 -11.12 -14.44 -4.87
N VAL A 115 -10.47 -15.25 -5.70
CA VAL A 115 -10.88 -15.51 -7.08
C VAL A 115 -10.78 -16.98 -7.44
N TYR A 116 -11.63 -17.43 -8.34
CA TYR A 116 -11.48 -18.67 -9.09
C TYR A 116 -10.66 -18.41 -10.35
N MET A 117 -9.64 -19.25 -10.55
CA MET A 117 -8.77 -19.22 -11.72
C MET A 117 -8.65 -20.63 -12.30
N GLY A 118 -8.68 -20.74 -13.62
CA GLY A 118 -8.50 -22.01 -14.31
C GLY A 118 -8.58 -21.83 -15.83
N GLN A 119 -7.85 -22.65 -16.59
CA GLN A 119 -7.84 -22.59 -18.07
C GLN A 119 -9.23 -22.76 -18.70
N ALA A 120 -10.17 -23.38 -17.97
CA ALA A 120 -11.54 -23.62 -18.41
C ALA A 120 -12.48 -22.41 -18.21
N ILE A 121 -12.10 -21.43 -17.39
CA ILE A 121 -12.92 -20.23 -17.19
C ILE A 121 -12.66 -19.28 -18.36
N SER A 122 -13.56 -19.27 -19.33
CA SER A 122 -13.52 -18.34 -20.44
C SER A 122 -14.88 -17.71 -20.72
N TYR A 123 -14.86 -16.43 -21.09
CA TYR A 123 -16.04 -15.69 -21.52
C TYR A 123 -15.73 -15.02 -22.85
N ASN A 124 -16.57 -15.25 -23.86
CA ASN A 124 -16.36 -14.75 -25.23
C ASN A 124 -14.96 -15.03 -25.80
N GLY A 125 -14.38 -16.19 -25.49
CA GLY A 125 -13.05 -16.61 -25.97
C GLY A 125 -11.87 -16.02 -25.20
N ASN A 126 -12.11 -15.27 -24.12
CA ASN A 126 -11.06 -14.69 -23.29
C ASN A 126 -10.94 -15.44 -21.95
N SER A 127 -9.70 -15.67 -21.49
CA SER A 127 -9.43 -16.13 -20.13
C SER A 127 -10.05 -15.16 -19.13
N THR A 128 -10.88 -15.69 -18.23
CA THR A 128 -11.67 -14.88 -17.28
C THR A 128 -11.34 -15.31 -15.86
N VAL A 129 -11.22 -14.33 -14.97
CA VAL A 129 -11.08 -14.53 -13.53
C VAL A 129 -12.42 -14.21 -12.89
N VAL A 130 -12.93 -15.12 -12.07
CA VAL A 130 -14.23 -14.97 -11.40
C VAL A 130 -13.99 -14.69 -9.93
N VAL A 131 -14.61 -13.65 -9.37
CA VAL A 131 -14.47 -13.35 -7.95
C VAL A 131 -15.24 -14.40 -7.14
N ALA A 132 -14.58 -14.98 -6.14
CA ALA A 132 -15.15 -16.00 -5.28
C ALA A 132 -16.05 -15.32 -4.24
N ARG A 133 -17.36 -15.32 -4.53
CA ARG A 133 -18.34 -14.49 -3.84
C ARG A 133 -18.45 -14.82 -2.35
N GLN A 134 -18.45 -16.11 -2.00
CA GLN A 134 -18.55 -16.55 -0.62
C GLN A 134 -17.32 -16.11 0.20
N GLU A 135 -16.14 -16.43 -0.30
CA GLU A 135 -14.87 -16.12 0.35
C GLU A 135 -14.64 -14.60 0.44
N THR A 136 -15.14 -13.84 -0.54
CA THR A 136 -15.16 -12.37 -0.49
C THR A 136 -16.08 -11.86 0.62
N ALA A 137 -17.26 -12.46 0.81
CA ALA A 137 -18.16 -12.09 1.91
C ALA A 137 -17.51 -12.39 3.27
N ASP A 138 -16.85 -13.55 3.39
CA ASP A 138 -16.14 -13.94 4.60
C ASP A 138 -15.01 -12.95 4.92
N LEU A 139 -14.18 -12.60 3.93
CA LEU A 139 -13.12 -11.60 4.07
C LEU A 139 -13.68 -10.22 4.49
N LEU A 140 -14.79 -9.79 3.89
CA LEU A 140 -15.45 -8.53 4.25
C LEU A 140 -15.96 -8.55 5.69
N ASN A 141 -16.61 -9.64 6.09
CA ASN A 141 -17.16 -9.82 7.43
C ASN A 141 -16.07 -9.86 8.49
N GLU A 142 -14.92 -10.44 8.17
CA GLU A 142 -13.79 -10.55 9.08
C GLU A 142 -13.06 -9.22 9.28
N HIS A 143 -12.81 -8.46 8.20
CA HIS A 143 -11.87 -7.32 8.26
C HIS A 143 -12.45 -5.94 7.90
N PHE A 144 -13.62 -5.86 7.25
CA PHE A 144 -14.11 -4.59 6.69
C PHE A 144 -15.47 -4.13 7.25
N ARG A 145 -16.19 -5.00 7.95
CA ARG A 145 -17.60 -4.76 8.34
C ARG A 145 -17.84 -4.58 9.83
N GLU A 146 -16.80 -4.26 10.60
CA GLU A 146 -16.88 -3.98 12.04
C GLU A 146 -18.01 -2.98 12.39
N ASN A 147 -18.19 -1.94 11.58
CA ASN A 147 -19.17 -0.87 11.82
C ASN A 147 -20.49 -1.00 11.03
N THR A 148 -20.63 -2.01 10.16
CA THR A 148 -21.80 -2.17 9.28
C THR A 148 -22.53 -3.49 9.45
N GLY A 149 -22.00 -4.40 10.27
CA GLY A 149 -22.56 -5.74 10.51
C GLY A 149 -22.31 -6.68 9.32
N PRO A 150 -22.44 -8.01 9.52
CA PRO A 150 -22.10 -8.99 8.48
C PRO A 150 -23.00 -8.87 7.24
N VAL A 151 -22.47 -9.29 6.09
CA VAL A 151 -23.15 -9.40 4.80
C VAL A 151 -23.16 -10.85 4.34
N ASP A 152 -24.28 -11.30 3.81
CA ASP A 152 -24.36 -12.60 3.15
C ASP A 152 -23.81 -12.52 1.73
N ALA A 153 -23.18 -13.59 1.26
CA ALA A 153 -22.62 -13.65 -0.09
C ALA A 153 -23.66 -13.30 -1.16
N SER A 154 -24.91 -13.72 -1.01
CA SER A 154 -26.01 -13.42 -1.96
C SER A 154 -26.33 -11.93 -2.09
N GLN A 155 -25.95 -11.11 -1.11
CA GLN A 155 -26.13 -9.65 -1.15
C GLN A 155 -24.99 -8.94 -1.90
N LEU A 156 -23.89 -9.65 -2.19
CA LEU A 156 -22.82 -9.12 -3.00
C LEU A 156 -23.22 -9.18 -4.48
N ASN A 157 -23.24 -8.01 -5.13
CA ASN A 157 -23.53 -7.91 -6.56
C ASN A 157 -22.30 -8.29 -7.42
N ILE A 158 -21.82 -9.53 -7.25
CA ILE A 158 -20.62 -10.09 -7.89
C ILE A 158 -21.05 -11.22 -8.82
N ALA A 159 -20.68 -11.17 -10.10
CA ALA A 159 -20.97 -12.25 -11.06
C ALA A 159 -20.17 -13.53 -10.75
N GLY A 160 -20.74 -14.72 -10.96
CA GLY A 160 -20.01 -15.98 -10.72
C GLY A 160 -20.89 -17.16 -10.30
N ASP A 161 -21.75 -16.97 -9.30
CA ASP A 161 -22.62 -18.03 -8.74
C ASP A 161 -24.01 -18.08 -9.40
N ASP A 162 -24.24 -17.31 -10.44
CA ASP A 162 -25.46 -17.30 -11.26
C ASP A 162 -25.48 -18.44 -12.30
N GLY A 163 -24.51 -19.36 -12.24
CA GLY A 163 -24.36 -20.49 -13.17
C GLY A 163 -23.73 -20.10 -14.51
N LEU A 164 -23.21 -18.86 -14.63
CA LEU A 164 -22.53 -18.39 -15.83
C LEU A 164 -21.20 -19.12 -16.07
N PHE A 165 -20.53 -19.57 -15.00
CA PHE A 165 -19.27 -20.31 -15.05
C PHE A 165 -19.42 -21.64 -14.32
N ASP A 166 -18.84 -22.70 -14.89
CA ASP A 166 -18.65 -23.95 -14.15
C ASP A 166 -17.43 -23.81 -13.25
N LEU A 167 -17.70 -23.52 -11.97
CA LEU A 167 -16.70 -23.38 -10.93
C LEU A 167 -16.44 -24.70 -10.19
N SER A 168 -17.11 -25.79 -10.60
CA SER A 168 -16.99 -27.07 -9.90
C SER A 168 -15.58 -27.63 -10.01
N GLY A 169 -15.04 -28.08 -8.89
CA GLY A 169 -13.68 -28.61 -8.81
C GLY A 169 -12.57 -27.54 -8.83
N LEU A 170 -12.91 -26.26 -8.87
CA LEU A 170 -11.96 -25.17 -8.64
C LEU A 170 -11.94 -24.79 -7.16
N THR A 171 -10.80 -24.28 -6.71
CA THR A 171 -10.62 -23.76 -5.35
C THR A 171 -10.40 -22.25 -5.44
N ALA A 172 -11.07 -21.49 -4.56
CA ALA A 172 -10.83 -20.07 -4.45
C ALA A 172 -9.39 -19.79 -4.03
N SER A 173 -8.80 -18.74 -4.57
CA SER A 173 -7.47 -18.28 -4.17
C SER A 173 -7.47 -17.79 -2.72
N ASP A 174 -6.37 -18.03 -2.02
CA ASP A 174 -6.14 -17.44 -0.70
C ASP A 174 -6.14 -15.90 -0.80
N PRO A 175 -6.92 -15.17 0.03
CA PRO A 175 -6.89 -13.70 0.06
C PRO A 175 -5.51 -13.12 0.40
N SER A 176 -4.60 -13.97 0.87
CA SER A 176 -3.21 -13.66 1.19
C SER A 176 -3.13 -12.51 2.20
N VAL A 177 -3.99 -12.52 3.22
CA VAL A 177 -4.05 -11.44 4.22
C VAL A 177 -2.69 -11.27 4.90
N GLN A 178 -2.17 -10.05 4.87
CA GLN A 178 -0.90 -9.69 5.49
C GLN A 178 -0.97 -8.33 6.13
N PHE A 179 -0.26 -8.15 7.24
CA PHE A 179 -0.12 -6.87 7.91
C PHE A 179 1.24 -6.25 7.59
N MET A 180 1.27 -4.94 7.39
CA MET A 180 2.50 -4.23 7.06
C MET A 180 3.54 -4.34 8.18
N GLY A 181 3.11 -4.43 9.44
CA GLY A 181 4.03 -4.72 10.57
C GLY A 181 4.83 -6.01 10.36
N THR A 182 4.16 -7.12 10.05
CA THR A 182 4.83 -8.40 9.75
C THR A 182 5.69 -8.34 8.50
N LEU A 183 5.24 -7.61 7.47
CA LEU A 183 6.03 -7.39 6.26
C LEU A 183 7.34 -6.62 6.57
N ASN A 184 7.27 -5.63 7.45
CA ASN A 184 8.43 -4.85 7.87
C ASN A 184 9.44 -5.73 8.62
N GLU A 185 8.95 -6.63 9.49
CA GLU A 185 9.78 -7.64 10.17
C GLU A 185 10.46 -8.56 9.15
N GLU A 186 9.73 -9.09 8.15
CA GLU A 186 10.29 -9.92 7.09
C GLU A 186 11.42 -9.20 6.31
N ILE A 187 11.21 -7.93 5.96
CA ILE A 187 12.23 -7.12 5.29
C ILE A 187 13.45 -6.92 6.19
N SER A 188 13.23 -6.60 7.47
CA SER A 188 14.32 -6.39 8.44
C SER A 188 15.15 -7.66 8.62
N ASP A 189 14.50 -8.82 8.77
CA ASP A 189 15.14 -10.11 8.89
C ASP A 189 15.91 -10.49 7.63
N ALA A 190 15.31 -10.27 6.45
CA ALA A 190 15.96 -10.55 5.16
C ALA A 190 17.21 -9.67 4.97
N GLN A 191 17.18 -8.42 5.45
CA GLN A 191 18.33 -7.53 5.40
C GLN A 191 19.41 -7.90 6.41
N GLN A 192 19.04 -8.24 7.65
CA GLN A 192 19.98 -8.72 8.66
C GLN A 192 20.70 -9.99 8.22
N THR A 193 19.95 -10.93 7.63
CA THR A 193 20.48 -12.26 7.29
C THR A 193 21.36 -12.22 6.06
N ASN A 194 20.99 -11.43 5.05
CA ASN A 194 21.68 -11.42 3.77
C ASN A 194 22.71 -10.28 3.65
N ASN A 195 22.46 -9.13 4.30
CA ASN A 195 23.28 -7.91 4.34
C ASN A 195 24.10 -7.65 3.06
N ILE A 196 23.45 -7.80 1.91
CA ILE A 196 24.11 -7.82 0.60
C ILE A 196 24.54 -6.41 0.21
N ASP A 197 23.78 -5.39 0.64
CA ASP A 197 24.01 -3.98 0.33
C ASP A 197 24.84 -3.23 1.38
N GLY A 198 25.19 -3.88 2.51
CA GLY A 198 25.98 -3.29 3.59
C GLY A 198 25.28 -2.17 4.36
N SER A 199 23.97 -1.96 4.16
CA SER A 199 23.21 -0.95 4.88
C SER A 199 22.93 -1.38 6.33
N ALA A 200 22.95 -0.42 7.25
CA ALA A 200 22.53 -0.68 8.62
C ALA A 200 21.03 -0.99 8.65
N THR A 201 20.60 -1.84 9.58
CA THR A 201 19.22 -2.25 9.84
C THR A 201 18.37 -1.08 10.36
N THR A 202 18.26 0.00 9.60
CA THR A 202 17.40 1.10 10.00
C THR A 202 15.97 0.66 9.82
N ASP A 203 15.15 0.86 10.86
CA ASP A 203 13.70 0.67 10.86
C ASP A 203 13.02 1.67 9.91
N VAL A 204 13.29 1.56 8.61
CA VAL A 204 12.79 2.46 7.55
C VAL A 204 11.25 2.54 7.61
N TYR A 205 10.61 1.51 8.12
CA TYR A 205 9.17 1.32 8.07
C TYR A 205 8.43 1.47 9.41
N ASP A 206 9.13 1.66 10.54
CA ASP A 206 8.50 1.68 11.88
C ASP A 206 8.61 3.01 12.64
N THR A 207 9.37 3.98 12.14
CA THR A 207 9.39 5.30 12.75
C THR A 207 8.10 6.06 12.42
N ALA A 208 7.19 6.14 13.39
CA ALA A 208 6.19 7.19 13.42
C ALA A 208 6.89 8.54 13.54
N THR A 209 6.64 9.44 12.59
CA THR A 209 7.01 10.85 12.75
C THR A 209 6.19 11.41 13.91
N PRO A 210 6.82 12.05 14.92
CA PRO A 210 6.08 12.76 15.96
C PRO A 210 5.09 13.72 15.30
N ALA A 211 3.86 13.78 15.81
CA ALA A 211 2.89 14.74 15.34
C ALA A 211 3.50 16.16 15.37
N PRO A 212 3.22 17.02 14.39
CA PRO A 212 3.65 18.41 14.46
C PRO A 212 3.08 19.04 15.73
N ASP A 213 3.96 19.68 16.50
CA ASP A 213 3.60 20.45 17.70
C ASP A 213 2.64 21.57 17.29
N ASP A 214 1.40 21.50 17.78
CA ASP A 214 0.36 22.51 17.56
C ASP A 214 0.42 23.61 18.64
N SER A 215 1.62 23.97 19.09
CA SER A 215 1.82 25.14 19.92
C SER A 215 1.80 26.40 19.05
N THR A 216 0.61 26.79 18.62
CA THR A 216 0.31 28.19 18.32
C THR A 216 -0.01 28.91 19.63
N ASP A 217 0.98 29.08 20.50
CA ASP A 217 0.92 30.08 21.58
C ASP A 217 1.22 31.46 20.99
N GLY A 218 0.25 31.95 20.22
CA GLY A 218 0.05 33.37 20.03
C GLY A 218 -0.86 33.89 21.14
N ASP A 219 -0.29 34.27 22.28
CA ASP A 219 -0.91 35.27 23.15
C ASP A 219 -0.07 36.54 23.11
N SER A 220 -0.51 37.46 22.25
CA SER A 220 -0.19 38.88 22.34
C SER A 220 -1.44 39.55 22.88
N THR A 221 -1.38 40.05 24.11
CA THR A 221 -2.26 41.13 24.56
C THR A 221 -1.44 42.24 25.21
N ASP A 222 -1.87 43.45 24.86
CA ASP A 222 -1.16 44.71 24.93
C ASP A 222 -0.90 45.29 26.33
N GLY A 223 0.21 46.03 26.41
CA GLY A 223 0.40 47.33 27.07
C GLY A 223 -0.29 47.66 28.40
N ASP A 224 0.51 47.97 29.41
CA ASP A 224 0.26 49.15 30.24
C ASP A 224 1.56 49.76 30.77
N SER A 225 1.52 51.07 30.94
CA SER A 225 2.61 52.00 31.20
C SER A 225 3.06 52.00 32.67
N THR A 226 4.33 52.38 32.87
CA THR A 226 4.97 52.88 34.12
C THR A 226 4.04 53.71 35.03
N PRO A 227 4.26 53.77 36.38
CA PRO A 227 5.47 54.41 36.93
C PRO A 227 5.99 54.01 38.35
N SER A 228 7.16 54.60 38.66
CA SER A 228 7.76 54.90 40.00
C SER A 228 8.57 53.75 40.64
N GLU A 229 9.76 53.96 41.23
CA GLU A 229 10.48 55.14 41.75
C GLU A 229 11.97 55.13 41.35
#